data_AF-A0A150NHP1-F1
#
_entry.id   AF-A0A150NHP1-F1
#
_cell.length_a   1.000
_cell.length_b   1.000
_cell.length_c   1.000
_cell.angle_alpha   90.00
_cell.angle_beta   90.00
_cell.angle_gamma   90.00
#
_symmetry.space_group_name_H-M   'P 1'
#
loop_
_entity.id
_entity.type
_entity.pdbx_description
1 polymer ?
#
loop_
_entity_poly.entity_id
_entity_poly.type
_entity_poly.pdbx_seq_one_letter_code
_entity_poly.pdbx_strand_id
1 'polypeptide(L)'
;MPLVAANIAVPDRPLNGIYDPNGYLTTSVAETLESMNAGSETQVGIYIVDTLDGSSIEEVANEVARKWKVGKQDSNSGILIAIAIKDRKFRIETSNEATIWLTDSMASSLLNDSKPYMKEGKYTDALNKILVGISKAESRKAEIINKKENNRLPKSYEKSLKIMKALVSTSITFRFRYCSICCSFFY
;
A
#
# COMPACT_ATOMS: atom_id res chain seq x y z
N MET A 1 14.39 -4.73 -24.43
CA MET A 1 15.20 -3.63 -23.86
C MET A 1 15.12 -3.74 -22.34
N PRO A 2 16.22 -3.88 -21.60
CA PRO A 2 16.15 -3.80 -20.14
C PRO A 2 16.00 -2.32 -19.78
N LEU A 3 14.98 -2.00 -18.97
CA LEU A 3 14.90 -0.71 -18.28
C LEU A 3 16.07 -0.68 -17.30
N VAL A 4 17.05 0.17 -17.57
CA VAL A 4 18.13 0.47 -16.63
C VAL A 4 17.44 1.14 -15.44
N ALA A 5 17.23 0.39 -14.37
CA ALA A 5 16.85 0.98 -13.09
C ALA A 5 17.94 1.99 -12.75
N ALA A 6 17.55 3.26 -12.59
CA ALA A 6 18.44 4.25 -12.01
C ALA A 6 19.00 3.65 -10.72
N ASN A 7 20.30 3.78 -10.49
CA ASN A 7 20.91 3.32 -9.25
C ASN A 7 20.47 4.27 -8.12
N ILE A 8 19.28 4.03 -7.58
CA ILE A 8 18.71 4.83 -6.49
C ILE A 8 19.51 4.46 -5.24
N ALA A 9 20.32 5.41 -4.77
CA ALA A 9 21.08 5.26 -3.54
C ALA A 9 20.15 5.40 -2.32
N VAL A 10 19.46 4.31 -1.96
CA VAL A 10 18.58 4.28 -0.79
C VAL A 10 19.45 4.28 0.48
N PRO A 11 19.22 5.19 1.45
CA PRO A 11 19.96 5.22 2.71
C PRO A 11 19.64 4.01 3.60
N ASP A 12 20.50 3.74 4.58
CA ASP A 12 20.18 2.78 5.63
C ASP A 12 19.09 3.31 6.55
N ARG A 13 18.33 2.39 7.14
CA ARG A 13 17.20 2.75 7.96
C ARG A 13 17.66 3.40 9.27
N PRO A 14 17.20 4.62 9.58
CA PRO A 14 17.52 5.27 10.85
C PRO A 14 16.73 4.64 12.00
N LEU A 15 17.30 4.68 13.22
CA LEU A 15 16.74 4.03 14.41
C LEU A 15 15.37 4.60 14.81
N ASN A 16 15.19 5.90 14.67
CA ASN A 16 13.92 6.60 14.93
C ASN A 16 12.87 6.37 13.82
N GLY A 17 13.22 5.67 12.74
CA GLY A 17 12.33 5.43 11.60
C GLY A 17 12.07 6.65 10.72
N ILE A 18 12.82 7.74 10.89
CA ILE A 18 12.68 8.98 10.12
C ILE A 18 14.00 9.29 9.42
N TYR A 19 13.99 9.27 8.09
CA TYR A 19 15.08 9.78 7.27
C TYR A 19 14.75 11.18 6.79
N ASP A 20 15.39 12.17 7.39
CA ASP A 20 15.27 13.60 7.05
C ASP A 20 16.64 14.27 7.05
N PRO A 21 17.39 14.22 5.93
CA PRO A 21 18.73 14.80 5.84
C PRO A 21 18.72 16.33 5.83
N ASN A 22 17.59 16.96 5.53
CA ASN A 22 17.48 18.41 5.33
C ASN A 22 16.73 19.14 6.46
N GLY A 23 16.26 18.41 7.49
CA GLY A 23 15.65 18.98 8.69
C GLY A 23 14.30 19.63 8.44
N TYR A 24 13.48 19.04 7.56
CA TYR A 24 12.09 19.48 7.32
C TYR A 24 11.16 19.21 8.50
N LEU A 25 11.48 18.23 9.34
CA LEU A 25 10.61 17.74 10.40
C LEU A 25 11.05 18.25 11.77
N THR A 26 10.04 18.54 12.58
CA THR A 26 10.24 18.92 13.98
C THR A 26 10.32 17.69 14.88
N THR A 27 10.95 17.82 16.04
CA THR A 27 11.05 16.74 17.05
C THR A 27 9.70 16.15 17.44
N SER A 28 8.64 16.95 17.41
CA SER A 28 7.27 16.49 17.69
C SER A 28 6.78 15.36 16.77
N VAL A 29 7.23 15.33 15.51
CA VAL A 29 6.89 14.24 14.58
C VAL A 29 7.60 12.96 14.99
N ALA A 30 8.86 13.07 15.41
CA ALA A 30 9.64 11.93 15.89
C ALA A 30 9.02 11.31 17.14
N GLU A 31 8.64 12.12 18.12
CA GLU A 31 7.96 11.65 19.34
C GLU A 31 6.61 11.00 19.04
N THR A 32 5.82 11.59 18.14
CA THR A 32 4.53 11.04 17.71
C THR A 32 4.70 9.70 17.02
N LEU A 33 5.69 9.59 16.12
CA LEU A 33 5.99 8.35 15.39
C LEU A 33 6.49 7.25 16.33
N GLU A 34 7.38 7.59 17.26
CA GLU A 34 7.91 6.67 18.25
C GLU A 34 6.80 6.11 19.14
N SER A 35 5.96 6.98 19.68
CA SER A 35 4.80 6.59 20.50
C SER A 35 3.84 5.69 19.72
N MET A 36 3.56 6.03 18.47
CA MET A 36 2.72 5.23 17.58
C MET A 36 3.31 3.83 17.34
N ASN A 37 4.60 3.73 17.00
CA ASN A 37 5.28 2.47 16.74
C ASN A 37 5.43 1.60 18.00
N ALA A 38 5.54 2.21 19.19
CA ALA A 38 5.61 1.51 20.46
C ALA A 38 4.26 0.86 20.83
N GLY A 39 3.16 1.57 20.63
CA GLY A 39 1.80 1.13 21.00
C GLY A 39 1.04 0.33 19.93
N SER A 40 1.62 0.15 18.74
CA SER A 40 0.95 -0.46 17.59
C SER A 40 1.63 -1.75 17.15
N GLU A 41 0.89 -2.71 16.61
CA GLU A 41 1.47 -3.87 15.90
C GLU A 41 2.03 -3.49 14.52
N THR A 42 1.77 -2.27 14.07
CA THR A 42 2.22 -1.73 12.79
C THR A 42 3.45 -0.86 12.98
N GLN A 43 4.40 -1.00 12.06
CA GLN A 43 5.57 -0.14 12.01
C GLN A 43 5.44 0.89 10.90
N VAL A 44 5.50 2.16 11.27
CA VAL A 44 5.49 3.29 10.35
C VAL A 44 6.90 3.86 10.22
N GLY A 45 7.32 4.13 8.99
CA GLY A 45 8.56 4.84 8.66
C GLY A 45 8.29 6.07 7.80
N ILE A 46 9.15 7.08 7.92
CA ILE A 46 9.08 8.33 7.16
C ILE A 46 10.38 8.50 6.38
N TYR A 47 10.25 8.73 5.08
CA TYR A 47 11.33 9.04 4.16
C TYR A 47 11.04 10.37 3.49
N ILE A 48 11.83 11.40 3.79
CA ILE A 48 11.69 12.73 3.20
C ILE A 48 13.01 13.13 2.52
N VAL A 49 12.90 13.57 1.27
CA VAL A 49 14.02 14.02 0.45
C VAL A 49 13.64 15.25 -0.37
N ASP A 50 14.66 15.94 -0.88
CA ASP A 50 14.48 17.08 -1.75
C ASP A 50 13.88 16.70 -3.10
N THR A 51 14.51 15.78 -3.81
CA THR A 51 14.15 15.39 -5.18
C THR A 51 14.38 13.90 -5.38
N LEU A 52 13.76 13.34 -6.41
CA LEU A 52 13.86 11.93 -6.80
C LEU A 52 14.92 11.69 -7.89
N ASP A 53 15.66 12.74 -8.27
CA ASP A 53 16.74 12.69 -9.28
C ASP A 53 16.32 12.03 -10.60
N GLY A 54 15.06 12.28 -11.02
CA GLY A 54 14.48 11.74 -12.24
C GLY A 54 13.78 10.38 -12.10
N SER A 55 13.84 9.75 -10.92
CA SER A 55 13.11 8.51 -10.61
C SER A 55 11.64 8.77 -10.28
N SER A 56 10.79 7.75 -10.40
CA SER A 56 9.40 7.85 -9.94
C SER A 56 9.30 7.74 -8.41
N ILE A 57 8.27 8.35 -7.81
CA ILE A 57 8.08 8.26 -6.35
C ILE A 57 7.69 6.83 -5.95
N GLU A 58 7.04 6.12 -6.86
CA GLU A 58 6.64 4.72 -6.73
C GLU A 58 7.86 3.79 -6.65
N GLU A 59 8.83 3.94 -7.55
CA GLU A 59 10.07 3.15 -7.52
C GLU A 59 10.85 3.42 -6.24
N VAL A 60 11.08 4.70 -5.92
CA VAL A 60 11.84 5.09 -4.71
C VAL A 60 11.16 4.58 -3.44
N ALA A 61 9.84 4.77 -3.29
CA ALA A 61 9.12 4.31 -2.11
C ALA A 61 9.17 2.77 -1.97
N ASN A 62 9.03 2.04 -3.08
CA ASN A 62 9.11 0.58 -3.07
C ASN A 62 10.50 0.07 -2.68
N GLU A 63 11.55 0.68 -3.22
CA GLU A 63 12.92 0.29 -2.90
C GLU A 63 13.28 0.62 -1.44
N VAL A 64 12.88 1.80 -0.95
CA VAL A 64 13.04 2.17 0.46
C VAL A 64 12.30 1.18 1.36
N ALA A 65 11.04 0.88 1.07
CA ALA A 65 10.24 -0.06 1.87
C ALA A 65 10.88 -1.45 1.94
N ARG A 66 11.41 -1.94 0.80
CA ARG A 66 12.12 -3.22 0.70
C ARG A 66 13.44 -3.22 1.45
N LYS A 67 14.28 -2.19 1.26
CA LYS A 67 15.60 -2.10 1.91
C LYS A 67 15.45 -1.97 3.43
N TRP A 68 14.52 -1.14 3.88
CA TRP A 68 14.29 -0.89 5.31
C TRP A 68 13.51 -2.01 6.01
N LYS A 69 12.94 -2.94 5.25
CA LYS A 69 12.06 -4.01 5.75
C LYS A 69 11.03 -3.43 6.72
N VAL A 70 10.30 -2.41 6.26
CA VAL A 70 9.33 -1.70 7.10
C VAL A 70 8.23 -2.68 7.52
N GLY A 71 8.13 -2.93 8.82
CA GLY A 71 7.21 -3.90 9.42
C GLY A 71 7.77 -4.48 10.72
N LYS A 72 6.91 -4.75 11.71
CA LYS A 72 7.34 -5.52 12.89
C LYS A 72 7.57 -6.97 12.48
N GLN A 73 8.57 -7.62 13.09
CA GLN A 73 8.93 -9.02 12.78
C GLN A 73 7.75 -9.98 12.95
N ASP A 74 6.90 -9.74 13.96
CA ASP A 74 5.79 -10.64 14.29
C ASP A 74 4.55 -10.42 13.42
N SER A 75 4.26 -9.15 13.08
CA SER A 75 3.01 -8.78 12.40
C SER A 75 3.15 -8.63 10.89
N ASN A 76 4.37 -8.42 10.38
CA ASN A 76 4.68 -7.97 9.01
C ASN A 76 3.91 -6.71 8.57
N SER A 77 3.26 -6.01 9.52
CA SER A 77 2.47 -4.82 9.25
C SER A 77 3.39 -3.61 9.21
N GLY A 78 3.66 -3.12 8.01
CA GLY A 78 4.51 -1.96 7.73
C GLY A 78 3.84 -0.91 6.86
N ILE A 79 4.14 0.36 7.13
CA ILE A 79 3.72 1.53 6.34
C ILE A 79 4.92 2.46 6.16
N LEU A 80 5.22 2.86 4.92
CA LEU A 80 6.22 3.86 4.60
C LEU A 80 5.54 5.11 4.03
N ILE A 81 5.88 6.28 4.56
CA ILE A 81 5.49 7.57 4.00
C ILE A 81 6.70 8.15 3.29
N ALA A 82 6.64 8.27 1.96
CA ALA A 82 7.70 8.84 1.13
C ALA A 82 7.30 10.22 0.62
N ILE A 83 8.18 11.22 0.79
CA ILE A 83 7.94 12.62 0.41
C ILE A 83 9.15 13.15 -0.37
N ALA A 84 8.91 13.72 -1.54
CA ALA A 84 9.86 14.46 -2.34
C ALA A 84 9.42 15.93 -2.46
N ILE A 85 10.11 16.81 -1.75
CA ILE A 85 9.67 18.18 -1.48
C ILE A 85 9.68 19.05 -2.73
N LYS A 86 10.82 19.11 -3.44
CA LYS A 86 10.99 19.90 -4.66
C LYS A 86 10.15 19.36 -5.82
N ASP A 87 9.99 18.03 -5.86
CA ASP A 87 9.19 17.37 -6.89
C ASP A 87 7.67 17.46 -6.60
N ARG A 88 7.29 17.89 -5.39
CA ARG A 88 5.91 17.95 -4.88
C ARG A 88 5.18 16.61 -5.03
N LYS A 89 5.89 15.51 -4.85
CA LYS A 89 5.36 14.14 -4.91
C LYS A 89 5.45 13.52 -3.53
N PHE A 90 4.42 12.77 -3.16
CA PHE A 90 4.42 12.02 -1.92
C PHE A 90 3.48 10.83 -2.04
N ARG A 91 3.82 9.75 -1.32
CA ARG A 91 3.19 8.44 -1.45
C ARG A 91 3.19 7.73 -0.11
N ILE A 92 2.18 6.90 0.12
CA ILE A 92 2.15 5.91 1.20
C ILE A 92 2.32 4.54 0.55
N GLU A 93 3.29 3.77 1.03
CA GLU A 93 3.48 2.37 0.67
C GLU A 93 3.09 1.51 1.87
N THR A 94 2.33 0.45 1.63
CA THR A 94 1.79 -0.42 2.69
C THR A 94 2.15 -1.86 2.42
N SER A 95 2.53 -2.59 3.47
CA SER A 95 2.60 -4.05 3.44
C SER A 95 1.25 -4.72 3.18
N ASN A 96 1.27 -5.96 2.70
CA ASN A 96 0.06 -6.75 2.45
C ASN A 96 -0.84 -6.85 3.69
N GLU A 97 -0.23 -6.98 4.86
CA GLU A 97 -0.89 -7.08 6.16
C GLU A 97 -1.52 -5.74 6.57
N ALA A 98 -0.85 -4.63 6.30
CA ALA A 98 -1.38 -3.29 6.53
C ALA A 98 -2.56 -2.97 5.58
N THR A 99 -2.49 -3.39 4.31
CA THR A 99 -3.54 -3.13 3.30
C THR A 99 -4.91 -3.71 3.67
N ILE A 100 -4.96 -4.72 4.55
CA ILE A 100 -6.22 -5.33 5.02
C ILE A 100 -7.10 -4.29 5.73
N TRP A 101 -6.51 -3.37 6.50
CA TRP A 101 -7.21 -2.38 7.31
C TRP A 101 -6.95 -0.94 6.86
N LEU A 102 -5.79 -0.67 6.25
CA LEU A 102 -5.47 0.58 5.57
C LEU A 102 -5.45 0.35 4.06
N THR A 103 -6.64 0.34 3.45
CA THR A 103 -6.78 0.15 2.01
C THR A 103 -6.16 1.29 1.19
N ASP A 104 -5.81 1.04 -0.06
CA ASP A 104 -5.28 2.05 -0.99
C ASP A 104 -6.20 3.29 -1.10
N SER A 105 -7.51 3.08 -1.05
CA SER A 105 -8.49 4.17 -1.05
C SER A 105 -8.40 5.03 0.21
N MET A 106 -8.22 4.41 1.38
CA MET A 106 -8.00 5.14 2.63
C MET A 106 -6.66 5.87 2.63
N ALA A 107 -5.59 5.22 2.19
CA ALA A 107 -4.28 5.86 2.06
C ALA A 107 -4.33 7.06 1.11
N SER A 108 -4.99 6.91 -0.05
CA SER A 108 -5.23 8.00 -1.01
C SER A 108 -6.04 9.14 -0.39
N SER A 109 -7.07 8.84 0.42
CA SER A 109 -7.83 9.86 1.15
C SER A 109 -6.94 10.62 2.13
N LEU A 110 -6.09 9.93 2.91
CA LEU A 110 -5.17 10.58 3.84
C LEU A 110 -4.17 11.50 3.12
N LEU A 111 -3.65 11.05 1.98
CA LEU A 111 -2.79 11.86 1.13
C LEU A 111 -3.53 13.09 0.59
N ASN A 112 -4.79 12.94 0.16
CA ASN A 112 -5.59 14.06 -0.32
C ASN A 112 -5.88 15.08 0.77
N ASP A 113 -6.18 14.63 1.99
CA ASP A 113 -6.43 15.49 3.15
C ASP A 113 -5.16 16.24 3.60
N SER A 114 -3.97 15.67 3.37
CA SER A 114 -2.69 16.30 3.70
C SER A 114 -2.15 17.25 2.61
N LYS A 115 -2.68 17.19 1.36
CA LYS A 115 -2.24 18.03 0.22
C LYS A 115 -2.21 19.53 0.55
N PRO A 116 -3.20 20.14 1.21
CA PRO A 116 -3.17 21.58 1.50
C PRO A 116 -1.95 21.97 2.35
N TYR A 117 -1.67 21.22 3.41
CA TYR A 117 -0.52 21.45 4.29
C TYR A 117 0.81 21.28 3.55
N MET A 118 0.93 20.26 2.68
CA MET A 118 2.11 20.07 1.83
C MET A 118 2.35 21.25 0.88
N LYS A 119 1.28 21.85 0.34
CA LYS A 119 1.37 23.04 -0.54
C LYS A 119 1.78 24.30 0.21
N GLU A 120 1.39 24.42 1.47
CA GLU A 120 1.73 25.55 2.34
C GLU A 120 3.13 25.44 2.96
N GLY A 121 3.88 24.37 2.68
CA GLY A 121 5.18 24.11 3.29
C GLY A 121 5.09 23.63 4.75
N LYS A 122 3.90 23.25 5.20
CA LYS A 122 3.63 22.75 6.57
C LYS A 122 3.78 21.23 6.63
N TYR A 123 5.00 20.74 6.43
CA TYR A 123 5.27 19.30 6.31
C TYR A 123 4.99 18.52 7.61
N THR A 124 5.37 19.09 8.76
CA THR A 124 5.03 18.55 10.08
C THR A 124 3.52 18.35 10.25
N ASP A 125 2.72 19.37 9.92
CA ASP A 125 1.26 19.29 10.06
C ASP A 125 0.66 18.27 9.10
N ALA A 126 1.18 18.21 7.87
CA ALA A 126 0.77 17.24 6.88
C ALA A 126 1.03 15.79 7.33
N LEU A 127 2.20 15.52 7.91
CA LEU A 127 2.56 14.22 8.45
C LEU A 127 1.73 13.87 9.69
N ASN A 128 1.55 14.80 10.63
CA ASN A 128 0.70 14.59 11.80
C ASN A 128 -0.72 14.22 11.39
N LYS A 129 -1.27 14.89 10.36
CA LYS A 129 -2.59 14.56 9.80
C LYS A 129 -2.65 13.13 9.29
N ILE A 130 -1.62 12.68 8.56
CA ILE A 130 -1.51 11.31 8.05
C ILE A 130 -1.41 10.31 9.22
N LEU A 131 -0.51 10.54 10.18
CA LEU A 131 -0.29 9.66 11.33
C LEU A 131 -1.55 9.47 12.17
N VAL A 132 -2.27 10.56 12.47
CA VAL A 132 -3.57 10.51 13.17
C VAL A 132 -4.59 9.71 12.36
N GLY A 133 -4.61 9.89 11.05
CA GLY A 133 -5.46 9.14 10.13
C GLY A 133 -5.18 7.64 10.15
N ILE A 134 -3.90 7.25 10.16
CA ILE A 134 -3.46 5.85 10.26
C ILE A 134 -3.86 5.28 11.62
N SER A 135 -3.57 5.97 12.72
CA SER A 135 -3.95 5.53 14.07
C SER A 135 -5.46 5.31 14.21
N LYS A 136 -6.27 6.20 13.62
CA LYS A 136 -7.75 6.05 13.56
C LYS A 136 -8.21 4.90 12.65
N ALA A 137 -7.47 4.57 11.60
CA ALA A 137 -7.75 3.39 10.78
C ALA A 137 -7.41 2.11 11.55
N GLU A 138 -6.29 2.12 12.26
CA GLU A 138 -5.82 0.99 13.05
C GLU A 138 -6.73 0.69 14.25
N SER A 139 -7.28 1.69 14.93
CA SER A 139 -8.24 1.48 16.02
C SER A 139 -9.52 0.75 15.56
N ARG A 140 -9.85 0.83 14.27
CA ARG A 140 -10.99 0.12 13.64
C ARG A 140 -10.59 -1.20 12.98
N LYS A 141 -9.32 -1.62 13.09
CA LYS A 141 -8.79 -2.84 12.46
C LYS A 141 -9.61 -4.08 12.80
N ALA A 142 -10.00 -4.25 14.07
CA ALA A 142 -10.81 -5.39 14.51
C ALA A 142 -12.19 -5.44 13.80
N GLU A 143 -12.86 -4.29 13.68
CA GLU A 143 -14.15 -4.18 12.99
C GLU A 143 -14.03 -4.52 11.50
N ILE A 144 -12.97 -4.01 10.85
CA ILE A 144 -12.71 -4.25 9.42
C ILE A 144 -12.43 -5.73 9.17
N ILE A 145 -11.62 -6.36 10.01
CA ILE A 145 -11.32 -7.80 9.91
C ILE A 145 -12.59 -8.63 10.08
N ASN A 146 -13.39 -8.36 11.12
CA ASN A 146 -14.66 -9.07 11.36
C ASN A 146 -15.64 -8.91 10.19
N LYS A 147 -15.76 -7.70 9.62
CA LYS A 147 -16.62 -7.46 8.45
C LYS A 147 -16.14 -8.23 7.22
N LYS A 148 -14.82 -8.30 7.00
CA LYS A 148 -14.23 -9.05 5.89
C LYS A 148 -14.46 -10.55 6.06
N GLU A 149 -14.40 -11.08 7.28
CA GLU A 149 -14.72 -12.48 7.57
C GLU A 149 -16.21 -12.79 7.37
N ASN A 150 -17.10 -11.95 7.88
CA ASN A 150 -18.55 -12.12 7.72
C ASN A 150 -19.01 -12.05 6.25
N ASN A 151 -18.30 -11.28 5.43
CA ASN A 151 -18.58 -11.16 4.00
C ASN A 151 -17.95 -12.27 3.13
N ARG A 152 -17.09 -13.13 3.68
CA ARG A 152 -16.56 -14.29 2.95
C ARG A 152 -17.64 -15.38 2.87
N LEU A 153 -17.86 -15.91 1.67
CA LEU A 153 -18.74 -17.07 1.47
C LEU A 153 -18.29 -18.23 2.38
N PRO A 154 -19.21 -18.98 3.01
CA PRO A 154 -18.81 -20.13 3.82
C PRO A 154 -18.08 -21.15 2.94
N LYS A 155 -16.98 -21.73 3.45
CA LYS A 155 -16.13 -22.68 2.70
C LYS A 155 -16.91 -23.85 2.05
N SER A 156 -18.05 -24.22 2.63
CA SER A 156 -18.95 -25.24 2.07
C SER A 156 -19.51 -24.86 0.69
N TYR A 157 -19.83 -23.58 0.47
CA TYR A 157 -20.34 -23.08 -0.81
C TYR A 157 -19.23 -22.80 -1.81
N GLU A 158 -18.02 -22.44 -1.36
CA GLU A 158 -16.88 -22.24 -2.26
C GLU A 158 -16.52 -23.51 -3.04
N LYS A 159 -16.55 -24.68 -2.38
CA LYS A 159 -16.29 -25.98 -3.04
C LYS A 159 -17.33 -26.28 -4.11
N SER A 160 -18.61 -26.09 -3.79
CA SER A 160 -19.72 -26.30 -4.71
C SER A 160 -19.68 -25.30 -5.88
N LEU A 161 -19.33 -24.04 -5.62
CA LEU A 161 -19.20 -23.01 -6.65
C LEU A 161 -18.03 -23.29 -7.59
N LYS A 162 -16.91 -23.82 -7.08
CA LYS A 162 -15.76 -24.23 -7.90
C LYS A 162 -16.13 -25.39 -8.84
N ILE A 163 -16.87 -26.38 -8.34
CA ILE A 163 -17.38 -27.50 -9.14
C ILE A 163 -18.36 -27.01 -10.21
N MET A 164 -19.32 -26.15 -9.84
CA MET A 164 -20.29 -25.56 -10.78
C MET A 164 -19.62 -24.75 -11.89
N LYS A 165 -18.67 -23.88 -11.55
CA LYS A 165 -17.93 -23.08 -12.55
C LYS A 165 -17.13 -23.95 -13.52
N ALA A 166 -16.53 -25.05 -13.02
CA ALA A 166 -15.83 -26.01 -13.86
C ALA A 166 -16.78 -26.70 -14.87
N LEU A 167 -17.92 -27.21 -14.39
CA LEU A 167 -18.92 -27.88 -15.24
C LEU A 167 -19.50 -26.97 -16.34
N VAL A 168 -19.77 -25.70 -16.02
CA VAL A 168 -20.26 -24.71 -16.99
C VAL A 168 -19.20 -24.38 -18.04
N SER A 169 -17.94 -24.21 -17.64
CA SER A 169 -16.82 -23.94 -18.55
C SER A 169 -16.58 -25.08 -19.54
N THR A 170 -16.64 -26.34 -19.07
CA THR A 170 -16.48 -27.53 -19.91
C THR A 170 -17.65 -27.69 -20.90
N SER A 171 -18.86 -27.32 -20.50
CA SER A 171 -20.06 -27.39 -21.37
C SER A 171 -20.06 -26.33 -22.48
N ILE A 172 -19.56 -25.12 -22.18
CA ILE A 172 -19.44 -24.03 -23.16
C ILE A 172 -18.37 -24.31 -24.22
N THR A 173 -17.24 -24.92 -23.82
CA THR A 173 -16.20 -25.37 -24.77
C THR A 173 -16.67 -26.54 -25.64
N PHE A 174 -17.55 -27.41 -25.13
CA PHE A 174 -18.11 -28.52 -25.91
C PHE A 174 -19.11 -28.06 -26.97
N ARG A 175 -19.91 -27.01 -26.70
CA ARG A 175 -20.88 -26.45 -27.66
C ARG A 175 -20.20 -25.81 -28.89
N PHE A 176 -19.02 -25.22 -28.74
CA PHE A 176 -18.30 -24.57 -29.85
C PHE A 176 -17.57 -25.55 -30.79
N ARG A 177 -17.20 -26.75 -30.33
CA ARG A 177 -16.51 -27.72 -31.19
C ARG A 177 -17.44 -28.42 -32.20
N TYR A 178 -18.75 -28.43 -31.94
CA TYR A 178 -19.74 -29.07 -32.83
C TYR A 178 -20.42 -28.12 -33.83
N CYS A 179 -20.14 -26.81 -33.81
CA CYS A 179 -20.74 -25.87 -34.78
C CYS A 179 -19.93 -25.72 -36.08
N SER A 180 -18.62 -25.99 -36.07
CA SER A 180 -17.77 -25.87 -37.29
C SER A 180 -17.85 -27.05 -38.27
N ILE A 181 -18.69 -28.06 -38.03
CA ILE A 181 -18.82 -29.24 -38.91
C ILE A 181 -20.08 -29.19 -39.82
N CYS A 182 -21.02 -28.25 -39.61
CA CYS A 182 -22.26 -28.21 -40.41
C CYS A 182 -22.33 -27.18 -41.55
N CYS A 183 -21.29 -26.38 -41.81
CA CYS A 183 -21.34 -25.32 -42.84
C CYS A 183 -20.66 -25.68 -44.18
N SER A 184 -20.62 -26.97 -44.57
CA SER A 184 -20.03 -27.40 -45.85
C SER A 184 -20.96 -28.20 -46.75
N PHE A 185 -22.28 -28.13 -46.57
CA PHE A 185 -23.23 -28.85 -47.42
C PHE A 185 -24.48 -28.00 -47.66
N PHE A 186 -24.38 -26.99 -48.54
CA PHE A 186 -25.49 -26.50 -49.37
C PHE A 186 -24.87 -25.63 -50.47
N TYR A 187 -24.51 -26.31 -51.56
CA TYR A 187 -24.53 -25.78 -52.92
C TYR A 187 -25.94 -25.97 -53.46
#